data_AF-A0AAE6Q8R4-F1
#
_entry.id   AF-A0AAE6Q8R4-F1
#
_cell.length_a   1.000
_cell.length_b   1.000
_cell.length_c   1.000
_cell.angle_alpha   90.00
_cell.angle_beta   90.00
_cell.angle_gamma   90.00
#
_symmetry.space_group_name_H-M   'P 1'
#
loop_
_entity.id
_entity.type
_entity.pdbx_description
1 polymer ?
#
loop_
_entity_poly.entity_id
_entity_poly.type
_entity_poly.pdbx_seq_one_letter_code
_entity_poly.pdbx_strand_id
1 'polypeptide(L)'
;MSLLLTKDKEMHPSNIALAFLLGCIIYGILVALITVLIRHIIFSKTKNQVTSSKNIPGLSENDLSQMFDSANTKLHKLDSLYSKVNILVDKSTIDETRIESTYDEQKIQSLDHYLTKQHIEYLNKSRNDNDPDNHSRAILGASLHSIFLTEFLDKDKVPNMPLIHHMINYIYSSSYINLLSDIINQAIPIKEKHPIKEIHTSKPAITLQYYSRTQEEFAVDIEFDQKIIRKDRAYMPYSFTGHIHFSISQLKDTPEVLQYSQGEVLIHSNNVLDNVELWGHKSMLKFTIPSFTVNAHSAQQTVNIPVFDTITNSKETEVRAIT
;
A
#
# COMPACT_ATOMS: atom_id res chain seq x y z
N MET A 1 8.14 -60.23 -73.01
CA MET A 1 8.72 -58.92 -72.66
C MET A 1 7.61 -58.11 -72.01
N SER A 2 7.69 -57.94 -70.68
CA SER A 2 6.65 -57.34 -69.84
C SER A 2 6.34 -55.90 -70.23
N LEU A 3 5.05 -55.58 -70.39
CA LEU A 3 4.55 -54.23 -70.14
C LEU A 3 3.67 -54.29 -68.88
N LEU A 4 4.26 -53.91 -67.74
CA LEU A 4 3.55 -53.61 -66.51
C LEU A 4 2.86 -52.25 -66.71
N LEU A 5 1.57 -52.28 -67.05
CA LEU A 5 0.69 -51.10 -66.98
C LEU A 5 0.27 -50.90 -65.52
N THR A 6 0.97 -50.02 -64.81
CA THR A 6 0.49 -49.42 -63.56
C THR A 6 -0.78 -48.65 -63.87
N LYS A 7 -1.91 -49.15 -63.36
CA LYS A 7 -3.21 -48.51 -63.43
C LYS A 7 -3.21 -47.32 -62.47
N ASP A 8 -3.08 -46.11 -63.01
CA ASP A 8 -3.23 -44.89 -62.24
C ASP A 8 -4.60 -44.88 -61.56
N LYS A 9 -4.56 -44.79 -60.23
CA LYS A 9 -5.73 -44.81 -59.37
C LYS A 9 -6.30 -43.39 -59.37
N GLU A 10 -7.16 -43.08 -60.33
CA GLU A 10 -7.86 -41.79 -60.39
C GLU A 10 -8.55 -41.50 -59.06
N MET A 11 -8.15 -40.40 -58.43
CA MET A 11 -8.66 -39.98 -57.14
C MET A 11 -10.08 -39.46 -57.32
N HIS A 12 -11.06 -40.20 -56.80
CA HIS A 12 -12.49 -39.89 -56.92
C HIS A 12 -12.77 -38.44 -56.46
N PRO A 13 -13.60 -37.64 -57.17
CA PRO A 13 -13.82 -36.23 -56.88
C PRO A 13 -14.29 -35.93 -55.44
N SER A 14 -14.94 -36.89 -54.79
CA SER A 14 -15.29 -36.85 -53.36
C SER A 14 -14.08 -36.81 -52.42
N ASN A 15 -12.97 -37.47 -52.78
CA ASN A 15 -11.75 -37.52 -51.99
C ASN A 15 -10.94 -36.22 -52.12
N ILE A 16 -11.02 -35.56 -53.28
CA ILE A 16 -10.41 -34.24 -53.51
C ILE A 16 -11.15 -33.17 -52.70
N ALA A 17 -12.50 -33.20 -52.70
CA ALA A 17 -13.31 -32.29 -51.89
C ALA A 17 -13.06 -32.48 -50.38
N LEU A 18 -12.92 -33.73 -49.92
CA LEU A 18 -12.60 -34.04 -48.53
C LEU A 18 -11.19 -33.56 -48.13
N ALA A 19 -10.20 -33.75 -48.99
CA ALA A 19 -8.83 -33.27 -48.76
C ALA A 19 -8.77 -31.73 -48.68
N PHE A 20 -9.54 -31.04 -49.53
CA PHE A 20 -9.65 -29.58 -49.50
C PHE A 20 -10.29 -29.07 -48.20
N LEU A 21 -11.37 -29.71 -47.74
CA LEU A 21 -12.04 -29.38 -46.47
C LEU A 21 -11.11 -29.57 -45.26
N LEU A 22 -10.37 -30.69 -45.22
CA LEU A 22 -9.38 -30.94 -44.17
C LEU A 22 -8.25 -29.89 -44.18
N GLY A 23 -7.78 -29.49 -45.37
CA GLY A 23 -6.80 -28.42 -45.52
C GLY A 23 -7.27 -27.09 -44.95
N CYS A 24 -8.52 -26.70 -45.22
CA CYS A 24 -9.13 -25.48 -44.68
C CYS A 24 -9.25 -25.51 -43.15
N ILE A 25 -9.61 -26.67 -42.57
CA ILE A 25 -9.72 -26.83 -41.12
C ILE A 25 -8.33 -26.72 -40.47
N ILE A 26 -7.32 -27.40 -41.01
CA ILE A 26 -5.95 -27.34 -40.49
C ILE A 26 -5.41 -25.91 -40.57
N TYR A 27 -5.65 -25.21 -41.69
CA TYR A 27 -5.26 -23.81 -41.84
C TYR A 27 -5.96 -22.90 -40.83
N GLY A 28 -7.28 -23.08 -40.62
CA GLY A 28 -8.03 -22.33 -39.61
C GLY A 28 -7.51 -22.54 -38.19
N ILE A 29 -7.18 -23.79 -37.82
CA ILE A 29 -6.57 -24.12 -36.52
C ILE A 29 -5.18 -23.46 -36.41
N LEU A 30 -4.36 -23.51 -37.46
CA LEU A 30 -3.04 -22.90 -37.47
C LEU A 30 -3.11 -21.38 -37.25
N VAL A 31 -4.02 -20.69 -37.95
CA VAL A 31 -4.25 -19.25 -37.78
C VAL A 31 -4.73 -18.93 -36.36
N ALA A 32 -5.64 -19.73 -35.80
CA ALA A 32 -6.10 -19.55 -34.43
C ALA A 32 -4.96 -19.73 -33.41
N LEU A 33 -4.12 -20.75 -33.57
CA LEU A 33 -2.95 -21.00 -32.72
C LEU A 33 -1.93 -19.86 -32.80
N ILE A 34 -1.62 -19.37 -34.00
CA ILE A 34 -0.73 -18.22 -34.20
C ILE A 34 -1.30 -16.96 -33.51
N THR A 35 -2.61 -16.74 -33.63
CA THR A 35 -3.29 -15.59 -32.99
C THR A 35 -3.21 -15.68 -31.46
N VAL A 36 -3.41 -16.88 -30.89
CA VAL A 36 -3.28 -17.12 -29.45
C VAL A 36 -1.83 -16.92 -28.99
N LEU A 37 -0.84 -17.41 -29.74
CA LEU A 37 0.58 -17.24 -29.43
C LEU A 37 1.01 -15.78 -29.48
N ILE A 38 0.60 -15.03 -30.52
CA ILE A 38 0.87 -13.59 -30.62
C ILE A 38 0.24 -12.86 -29.43
N ARG A 39 -1.02 -13.16 -29.11
CA ARG A 39 -1.72 -12.54 -27.96
C ARG A 39 -1.04 -12.88 -26.64
N HIS A 40 -0.59 -14.13 -26.46
CA HIS A 40 0.15 -14.57 -25.29
C HIS A 40 1.52 -13.90 -25.17
N ILE A 41 2.28 -13.79 -26.27
CA ILE A 41 3.59 -13.11 -26.29
C ILE A 41 3.44 -11.63 -25.97
N ILE A 42 2.48 -10.94 -26.61
CA ILE A 42 2.18 -9.53 -26.33
C ILE A 42 1.80 -9.36 -24.86
N PHE A 43 0.89 -10.20 -24.35
CA PHE A 43 0.44 -10.18 -22.95
C PHE A 43 1.55 -10.51 -21.94
N SER A 44 2.48 -11.40 -22.30
CA SER A 44 3.63 -11.76 -21.47
C SER A 44 4.67 -10.64 -21.40
N LYS A 45 4.91 -9.92 -22.52
CA LYS A 45 5.83 -8.78 -22.58
C LYS A 45 5.32 -7.58 -21.79
N THR A 46 4.01 -7.31 -21.81
CA THR A 46 3.42 -6.22 -21.00
C THR A 46 3.43 -6.53 -19.51
N LYS A 47 3.40 -7.80 -19.09
CA LYS A 47 3.39 -8.14 -17.66
C LYS A 47 4.71 -7.82 -16.94
N ASN A 48 5.84 -7.79 -17.66
CA ASN A 48 7.17 -7.80 -17.06
C ASN A 48 8.02 -6.52 -17.28
N GLN A 49 7.46 -5.45 -17.85
CA GLN A 49 8.20 -4.18 -17.96
C GLN A 49 8.04 -3.34 -16.69
N VAL A 50 8.87 -3.64 -15.69
CA VAL A 50 9.16 -2.70 -14.60
C VAL A 50 9.97 -1.55 -15.19
N THR A 51 9.51 -0.31 -14.97
CA THR A 51 10.25 0.87 -15.40
C THR A 51 11.44 1.12 -14.48
N SER A 52 12.52 1.72 -15.00
CA SER A 52 13.56 2.38 -14.20
C SER A 52 12.95 3.16 -13.04
N SER A 53 13.48 2.94 -11.83
CA SER A 53 13.07 3.69 -10.64
C SER A 53 13.24 5.19 -10.88
N LYS A 54 12.23 5.95 -10.51
CA LYS A 54 12.30 7.42 -10.45
C LYS A 54 12.01 7.86 -9.02
N ASN A 55 12.65 8.94 -8.59
CA ASN A 55 12.21 9.61 -7.38
C ASN A 55 10.84 10.23 -7.63
N ILE A 56 10.01 10.27 -6.60
CA ILE A 56 8.73 11.00 -6.65
C ILE A 56 9.05 12.51 -6.66
N PRO A 57 8.61 13.28 -7.66
CA PRO A 57 8.85 14.73 -7.69
C PRO A 57 8.26 15.40 -6.45
N GLY A 58 9.02 16.30 -5.82
CA GLY A 58 8.53 17.08 -4.67
C GLY A 58 8.59 16.36 -3.32
N LEU A 59 9.18 15.16 -3.23
CA LEU A 59 9.44 14.46 -1.97
C LEU A 59 10.94 14.36 -1.70
N SER A 60 11.52 15.40 -1.09
CA SER A 60 12.87 15.32 -0.54
C SER A 60 12.88 14.66 0.84
N GLU A 61 14.06 14.26 1.32
CA GLU A 61 14.26 13.74 2.68
C GLU A 61 13.70 14.71 3.74
N ASN A 62 14.03 16.00 3.64
CA ASN A 62 13.55 17.01 4.58
C ASN A 62 12.03 17.19 4.53
N ASP A 63 11.44 17.17 3.32
CA ASP A 63 9.98 17.31 3.18
C ASP A 63 9.26 16.13 3.85
N LEU A 64 9.77 14.91 3.67
CA LEU A 64 9.22 13.71 4.30
C LEU A 64 9.37 13.74 5.82
N SER A 65 10.55 14.08 6.33
CA SER A 65 10.77 14.27 7.77
C SER A 65 9.78 15.27 8.35
N GLN A 66 9.64 16.44 7.74
CA GLN A 66 8.71 17.49 8.20
C GLN A 66 7.24 17.03 8.12
N MET A 67 6.84 16.34 7.05
CA MET A 67 5.49 15.83 6.88
C MET A 67 5.11 14.86 8.01
N PHE A 68 5.96 13.89 8.31
CA PHE A 68 5.69 12.91 9.36
C PHE A 68 5.78 13.51 10.76
N ASP A 69 6.71 14.44 11.01
CA ASP A 69 6.84 15.10 12.31
C ASP A 69 5.73 16.10 12.63
N SER A 70 5.09 16.67 11.61
CA SER A 70 3.95 17.58 11.77
C SER A 70 2.60 16.86 11.78
N ALA A 71 2.57 15.56 11.53
CA ALA A 71 1.34 14.77 11.47
C ALA A 71 0.60 14.80 12.81
N ASN A 72 -0.71 15.08 12.77
CA ASN A 72 -1.54 15.01 13.96
C ASN A 72 -1.75 13.54 14.37
N THR A 73 -1.18 13.15 15.51
CA THR A 73 -1.20 11.78 16.04
C THR A 73 -2.42 11.48 16.93
N LYS A 74 -3.49 12.28 16.93
CA LYS A 74 -4.72 11.94 17.64
C LYS A 74 -5.33 10.62 17.19
N LEU A 75 -5.92 9.89 18.13
CA LEU A 75 -6.46 8.56 17.91
C LEU A 75 -7.85 8.64 17.29
N HIS A 76 -8.10 7.81 16.28
CA HIS A 76 -9.40 7.63 15.64
C HIS A 76 -9.78 6.14 15.64
N LYS A 77 -11.06 5.84 15.45
CA LYS A 77 -11.53 4.45 15.37
C LYS A 77 -11.06 3.77 14.08
N LEU A 78 -10.61 2.53 14.18
CA LEU A 78 -10.08 1.72 13.07
C LEU A 78 -11.08 1.56 11.91
N ASP A 79 -12.32 1.19 12.24
CA ASP A 79 -13.41 0.96 11.29
C ASP A 79 -13.67 2.17 10.37
N SER A 80 -13.35 3.37 10.83
CA SER A 80 -13.45 4.61 10.07
C SER A 80 -12.29 4.84 9.09
N LEU A 81 -11.12 4.27 9.38
CA LEU A 81 -9.86 4.57 8.73
C LEU A 81 -9.44 3.53 7.68
N TYR A 82 -9.61 2.25 7.99
CA TYR A 82 -9.05 1.14 7.22
C TYR A 82 -10.11 0.22 6.66
N SER A 83 -9.80 -0.44 5.55
CA SER A 83 -10.55 -1.62 5.11
C SER A 83 -10.07 -2.88 5.81
N LYS A 84 -8.77 -2.91 6.18
CA LYS A 84 -8.14 -4.00 6.92
C LYS A 84 -6.86 -3.54 7.61
N VAL A 85 -6.62 -4.03 8.83
CA VAL A 85 -5.36 -3.90 9.57
C VAL A 85 -4.84 -5.28 9.95
N ASN A 86 -3.57 -5.56 9.63
CA ASN A 86 -2.87 -6.75 10.13
C ASN A 86 -1.52 -6.35 10.74
N ILE A 87 -1.13 -7.05 11.80
CA ILE A 87 0.25 -7.06 12.28
C ILE A 87 0.79 -8.48 12.08
N LEU A 88 1.81 -8.62 11.24
CA LEU A 88 2.53 -9.86 11.03
C LEU A 88 3.71 -9.92 11.98
N VAL A 89 3.77 -10.98 12.78
CA VAL A 89 4.78 -11.19 13.81
C VAL A 89 5.42 -12.54 13.56
N ASP A 90 6.61 -12.55 12.98
CA ASP A 90 7.25 -13.74 12.40
C ASP A 90 6.34 -14.54 11.45
N LYS A 91 5.57 -15.50 11.97
CA LYS A 91 4.61 -16.33 11.21
C LYS A 91 3.16 -16.20 11.70
N SER A 92 2.94 -15.42 12.76
CA SER A 92 1.63 -15.15 13.33
C SER A 92 1.03 -13.91 12.69
N THR A 93 -0.29 -13.93 12.50
CA THR A 93 -1.07 -12.77 12.06
C THR A 93 -1.96 -12.33 13.22
N ILE A 94 -1.79 -11.08 13.64
CA ILE A 94 -2.65 -10.40 14.61
C ILE A 94 -3.59 -9.52 13.79
N ASP A 95 -4.89 -9.77 13.90
CA ASP A 95 -5.91 -8.93 13.29
C ASP A 95 -6.43 -7.87 14.26
N GLU A 96 -7.29 -7.00 13.74
CA GLU A 96 -7.95 -5.93 14.48
C GLU A 96 -8.69 -6.44 15.73
N THR A 97 -9.43 -7.55 15.61
CA THR A 97 -10.21 -8.12 16.73
C THR A 97 -9.31 -8.54 17.88
N ARG A 98 -8.12 -9.07 17.60
CA ARG A 98 -7.13 -9.41 18.63
C ARG A 98 -6.61 -8.17 19.36
N ILE A 99 -6.39 -7.06 18.64
CA ILE A 99 -5.96 -5.78 19.24
C ILE A 99 -7.07 -5.21 20.13
N GLU A 100 -8.31 -5.17 19.63
CA GLU A 100 -9.47 -4.65 20.37
C GLU A 100 -9.77 -5.44 21.64
N SER A 101 -9.79 -6.78 21.56
CA SER A 101 -10.01 -7.63 22.75
C SER A 101 -8.93 -7.42 23.82
N THR A 102 -7.66 -7.29 23.42
CA THR A 102 -6.56 -7.04 24.35
C THR A 102 -6.65 -5.61 24.93
N TYR A 103 -7.13 -4.64 24.16
CA TYR A 103 -7.39 -3.28 24.65
C TYR A 103 -8.48 -3.26 25.72
N ASP A 104 -9.60 -3.94 25.49
CA ASP A 104 -10.70 -4.02 26.46
C ASP A 104 -10.26 -4.72 27.76
N GLU A 105 -9.50 -5.80 27.66
CA GLU A 105 -8.91 -6.48 28.83
C GLU A 105 -7.99 -5.55 29.63
N GLN A 106 -7.07 -4.85 28.96
CA GLN A 106 -6.13 -3.91 29.60
C GLN A 106 -6.87 -2.73 30.25
N LYS A 107 -7.95 -2.26 29.61
CA LYS A 107 -8.79 -1.18 30.13
C LYS A 107 -9.52 -1.59 31.42
N ILE A 108 -10.03 -2.83 31.50
CA ILE A 108 -10.72 -3.36 32.69
C ILE A 108 -9.74 -3.54 33.85
N GLN A 109 -8.51 -3.99 33.57
CA GLN A 109 -7.49 -4.18 34.60
C GLN A 109 -6.97 -2.85 35.19
N SER A 110 -7.24 -1.72 34.51
CA SER A 110 -7.03 -0.33 34.91
C SER A 110 -5.57 0.02 35.32
N LEU A 111 -5.33 1.30 35.66
CA LEU A 111 -4.03 2.00 35.75
C LEU A 111 -2.87 1.28 36.48
N ASP A 112 -3.13 0.21 37.22
CA ASP A 112 -2.11 -0.54 37.95
C ASP A 112 -1.40 -1.63 37.14
N HIS A 113 -1.89 -1.96 35.94
CA HIS A 113 -1.17 -2.88 35.06
C HIS A 113 0.23 -2.32 34.73
N TYR A 114 1.26 -3.11 35.01
CA TYR A 114 2.65 -2.63 34.98
C TYR A 114 3.07 -2.12 33.59
N LEU A 115 2.60 -2.75 32.49
CA LEU A 115 2.86 -2.26 31.14
C LEU A 115 2.22 -0.89 30.90
N THR A 116 0.97 -0.71 31.29
CA THR A 116 0.27 0.58 31.13
C THR A 116 1.00 1.69 31.86
N LYS A 117 1.52 1.43 33.08
CA LYS A 117 2.37 2.39 33.80
C LYS A 117 3.65 2.73 33.03
N GLN A 118 4.35 1.74 32.49
CA GLN A 118 5.56 1.98 31.67
C GLN A 118 5.25 2.84 30.43
N HIS A 119 4.13 2.57 29.74
CA HIS A 119 3.73 3.36 28.58
C HIS A 119 3.30 4.79 28.96
N ILE A 120 2.62 4.99 30.11
CA ILE A 120 2.31 6.33 30.64
C ILE A 120 3.60 7.09 30.95
N GLU A 121 4.55 6.47 31.66
CA GLU A 121 5.84 7.09 31.98
C GLU A 121 6.62 7.46 30.73
N TYR A 122 6.61 6.60 29.72
CA TYR A 122 7.22 6.88 28.43
C TYR A 122 6.55 8.08 27.74
N LEU A 123 5.22 8.11 27.64
CA LEU A 123 4.49 9.21 27.00
C LEU A 123 4.70 10.54 27.73
N ASN A 124 4.72 10.55 29.06
CA ASN A 124 4.96 11.76 29.85
C ASN A 124 6.38 12.34 29.67
N LYS A 125 7.38 11.51 29.34
CA LYS A 125 8.75 11.97 29.06
C LYS A 125 8.93 12.40 27.60
N SER A 126 8.25 11.71 26.70
CA SER A 126 8.44 11.86 25.25
C SER A 126 7.56 12.95 24.64
N ARG A 127 6.35 13.15 25.16
CA ARG A 127 5.38 14.09 24.58
C ARG A 127 5.26 15.34 25.46
N ASN A 128 5.29 16.50 24.80
CA ASN A 128 5.06 17.80 25.44
C ASN A 128 3.58 18.22 25.42
N ASP A 129 2.67 17.35 24.94
CA ASP A 129 1.23 17.60 24.94
C ASP A 129 0.53 16.90 26.12
N ASN A 130 -0.31 17.63 26.85
CA ASN A 130 -1.26 17.05 27.81
C ASN A 130 -2.50 16.53 27.07
N ASP A 131 -2.29 15.77 25.98
CA ASP A 131 -3.39 15.29 25.15
C ASP A 131 -4.25 14.29 25.97
N PRO A 132 -5.58 14.50 26.10
CA PRO A 132 -6.46 13.53 26.75
C PRO A 132 -6.39 12.13 26.13
N ASP A 133 -5.94 11.99 24.87
CA ASP A 133 -5.71 10.69 24.22
C ASP A 133 -4.51 9.93 24.80
N ASN A 134 -3.62 10.56 25.57
CA ASN A 134 -2.40 9.92 26.10
C ASN A 134 -2.72 8.68 26.96
N HIS A 135 -3.83 8.69 27.70
CA HIS A 135 -4.23 7.52 28.47
C HIS A 135 -4.66 6.35 27.57
N SER A 136 -5.54 6.60 26.61
CA SER A 136 -5.96 5.59 25.62
C SER A 136 -4.78 5.07 24.81
N ARG A 137 -3.87 5.96 24.42
CA ARG A 137 -2.62 5.64 23.72
C ARG A 137 -1.69 4.78 24.56
N ALA A 138 -1.60 5.01 25.87
CA ALA A 138 -0.82 4.17 26.76
C ALA A 138 -1.40 2.76 26.88
N ILE A 139 -2.73 2.65 26.97
CA ILE A 139 -3.42 1.35 27.00
C ILE A 139 -3.19 0.61 25.67
N LEU A 140 -3.36 1.27 24.52
CA LEU A 140 -3.05 0.67 23.21
C LEU A 140 -1.58 0.22 23.11
N GLY A 141 -0.65 1.02 23.62
CA GLY A 141 0.76 0.66 23.72
C GLY A 141 0.96 -0.62 24.53
N ALA A 142 0.39 -0.67 25.72
CA ALA A 142 0.45 -1.83 26.60
C ALA A 142 -0.22 -3.07 25.98
N SER A 143 -1.32 -2.91 25.25
CA SER A 143 -1.99 -3.99 24.53
C SER A 143 -1.12 -4.58 23.44
N LEU A 144 -0.55 -3.74 22.57
CA LEU A 144 0.39 -4.22 21.54
C LEU A 144 1.62 -4.88 22.16
N HIS A 145 2.20 -4.26 23.20
CA HIS A 145 3.31 -4.83 23.94
C HIS A 145 2.96 -6.21 24.52
N SER A 146 1.79 -6.35 25.15
CA SER A 146 1.31 -7.62 25.69
C SER A 146 1.12 -8.69 24.61
N ILE A 147 0.62 -8.30 23.44
CA ILE A 147 0.51 -9.21 22.29
C ILE A 147 1.90 -9.66 21.86
N PHE A 148 2.86 -8.75 21.67
CA PHE A 148 4.23 -9.11 21.32
C PHE A 148 4.88 -10.02 22.37
N LEU A 149 4.67 -9.78 23.67
CA LEU A 149 5.14 -10.67 24.75
C LEU A 149 4.49 -12.06 24.71
N THR A 150 3.30 -12.17 24.14
CA THR A 150 2.61 -13.46 23.97
C THR A 150 3.12 -14.20 22.74
N GLU A 151 3.37 -13.48 21.64
CA GLU A 151 3.91 -14.04 20.40
C GLU A 151 5.41 -14.37 20.51
N PHE A 152 6.14 -13.65 21.36
CA PHE A 152 7.57 -13.86 21.60
C PHE A 152 7.84 -14.47 22.98
N LEU A 153 8.41 -15.68 22.98
CA LEU A 153 8.92 -16.31 24.20
C LEU A 153 10.15 -15.57 24.78
N ASP A 154 10.85 -14.80 23.94
CA ASP A 154 12.05 -14.06 24.31
C ASP A 154 11.72 -12.56 24.43
N LYS A 155 11.81 -12.04 25.65
CA LYS A 155 11.48 -10.63 25.95
C LYS A 155 12.43 -9.66 25.27
N ASP A 156 13.65 -10.08 24.95
CA ASP A 156 14.64 -9.25 24.28
C ASP A 156 14.32 -9.07 22.78
N LYS A 157 13.23 -9.70 22.29
CA LYS A 157 12.76 -9.59 20.90
C LYS A 157 11.51 -8.74 20.74
N VAL A 158 10.94 -8.22 21.82
CA VAL A 158 9.78 -7.33 21.76
C VAL A 158 10.20 -5.95 21.20
N PRO A 159 9.39 -5.31 20.35
CA PRO A 159 9.71 -3.96 19.88
C PRO A 159 9.82 -2.97 21.06
N ASN A 160 10.75 -2.03 20.97
CA ASN A 160 10.88 -0.97 21.97
C ASN A 160 9.68 0.01 21.95
N MET A 161 9.55 0.81 23.02
CA MET A 161 8.44 1.74 23.19
C MET A 161 8.27 2.73 22.02
N PRO A 162 9.34 3.37 21.50
CA PRO A 162 9.27 4.18 20.29
C PRO A 162 8.61 3.50 19.09
N LEU A 163 9.04 2.28 18.76
CA LEU A 163 8.48 1.54 17.62
C LEU A 163 7.01 1.18 17.85
N ILE A 164 6.64 0.72 19.05
CA ILE A 164 5.23 0.41 19.39
C ILE A 164 4.34 1.65 19.20
N HIS A 165 4.76 2.80 19.73
CA HIS A 165 3.98 4.02 19.61
C HIS A 165 3.94 4.56 18.18
N HIS A 166 4.96 4.28 17.38
CA HIS A 166 4.97 4.61 15.96
C HIS A 166 4.04 3.71 15.15
N MET A 167 3.98 2.42 15.46
CA MET A 167 2.98 1.49 14.89
C MET A 167 1.55 1.97 15.19
N ILE A 168 1.27 2.50 16.39
CA ILE A 168 -0.03 3.08 16.74
C ILE A 168 -0.38 4.26 15.83
N ASN A 169 0.59 5.10 15.44
CA ASN A 169 0.31 6.20 14.51
C ASN A 169 -0.17 5.69 13.17
N TYR A 170 0.47 4.64 12.64
CA TYR A 170 -0.03 3.97 11.45
C TYR A 170 -1.43 3.41 11.66
N ILE A 171 -1.72 2.70 12.75
CA ILE A 171 -3.00 2.02 12.92
C ILE A 171 -4.17 2.98 13.25
N TYR A 172 -3.92 4.08 13.97
CA TYR A 172 -4.99 4.87 14.60
C TYR A 172 -4.96 6.37 14.26
N SER A 173 -4.01 6.88 13.46
CA SER A 173 -3.98 8.30 13.05
C SER A 173 -4.45 8.49 11.61
N SER A 174 -5.47 9.33 11.44
CA SER A 174 -5.97 9.77 10.13
C SER A 174 -4.92 10.58 9.34
N SER A 175 -4.09 11.37 10.04
CA SER A 175 -3.06 12.18 9.39
C SER A 175 -2.00 11.32 8.71
N TYR A 176 -1.60 10.20 9.31
CA TYR A 176 -0.65 9.27 8.68
C TYR A 176 -1.23 8.72 7.38
N ILE A 177 -2.50 8.31 7.37
CA ILE A 177 -3.19 7.83 6.17
C ILE A 177 -3.21 8.89 5.07
N ASN A 178 -3.53 10.13 5.43
CA ASN A 178 -3.57 11.23 4.48
C ASN A 178 -2.20 11.49 3.86
N LEU A 179 -1.13 11.53 4.66
CA LEU A 179 0.24 11.69 4.18
C LEU A 179 0.63 10.59 3.18
N LEU A 180 0.30 9.34 3.49
CA LEU A 180 0.59 8.18 2.64
C LEU A 180 -0.21 8.24 1.33
N SER A 181 -1.49 8.59 1.41
CA SER A 181 -2.32 8.84 0.22
C SER A 181 -1.73 9.98 -0.63
N ASP A 182 -1.22 11.04 -0.01
CA ASP A 182 -0.60 12.15 -0.72
C ASP A 182 0.71 11.76 -1.42
N ILE A 183 1.54 10.93 -0.80
CA ILE A 183 2.73 10.34 -1.42
C ILE A 183 2.35 9.55 -2.68
N ILE A 184 1.33 8.69 -2.60
CA ILE A 184 0.82 7.94 -3.75
C ILE A 184 0.27 8.89 -4.81
N ASN A 185 -0.47 9.91 -4.41
CA ASN A 185 -1.03 10.89 -5.32
C ASN A 185 0.05 11.65 -6.09
N GLN A 186 1.19 11.94 -5.47
CA GLN A 186 2.34 12.59 -6.13
C GLN A 186 3.04 11.66 -7.12
N ALA A 187 3.04 10.35 -6.85
CA ALA A 187 3.63 9.35 -7.74
C ALA A 187 2.81 9.10 -9.02
N ILE A 188 1.55 9.59 -9.11
CA ILE A 188 0.72 9.45 -10.32
C ILE A 188 1.28 10.36 -11.45
N PRO A 189 1.88 9.80 -12.52
CA PRO A 189 2.54 10.61 -13.56
C PRO A 189 1.55 11.33 -14.50
N ILE A 190 0.25 11.05 -14.36
CA ILE A 190 -0.83 11.56 -15.21
C ILE A 190 -1.06 13.05 -14.98
N LYS A 191 -0.75 13.56 -13.77
CA LYS A 191 -0.94 14.96 -13.38
C LYS A 191 -0.29 15.96 -14.34
N GLU A 192 0.86 15.60 -14.91
CA GLU A 192 1.61 16.47 -15.82
C GLU A 192 1.01 16.53 -17.24
N LYS A 193 0.33 15.46 -17.68
CA LYS A 193 -0.16 15.31 -19.06
C LYS A 193 -1.65 15.51 -19.20
N HIS A 194 -2.41 15.20 -18.16
CA HIS A 194 -3.86 15.23 -18.19
C HIS A 194 -4.39 15.94 -16.93
N PRO A 195 -5.23 16.97 -17.10
CA PRO A 195 -5.77 17.68 -15.96
C PRO A 195 -6.71 16.77 -15.16
N ILE A 196 -6.33 16.48 -13.93
CA ILE A 196 -7.14 15.71 -12.99
C ILE A 196 -8.28 16.60 -12.48
N LYS A 197 -9.50 16.05 -12.47
CA LYS A 197 -10.67 16.68 -11.86
C LYS A 197 -10.78 16.28 -10.39
N GLU A 198 -10.66 14.99 -10.13
CA GLU A 198 -10.92 14.40 -8.82
C GLU A 198 -10.13 13.10 -8.66
N ILE A 199 -9.71 12.82 -7.43
CA ILE A 199 -9.11 11.56 -7.02
C ILE A 199 -9.94 11.03 -5.85
N HIS A 200 -10.51 9.84 -6.03
CA HIS A 200 -11.15 9.11 -4.95
C HIS A 200 -10.21 8.03 -4.44
N THR A 201 -9.90 8.08 -3.15
CA THR A 201 -9.09 7.07 -2.47
C THR A 201 -10.01 6.23 -1.59
N SER A 202 -9.99 4.92 -1.76
CA SER A 202 -10.68 3.97 -0.88
C SER A 202 -9.94 3.83 0.45
N LYS A 203 -10.61 3.28 1.47
CA LYS A 203 -9.95 2.97 2.74
C LYS A 203 -8.79 2.00 2.51
N PRO A 204 -7.56 2.34 2.92
CA PRO A 204 -6.41 1.48 2.66
C PRO A 204 -6.49 0.17 3.42
N ALA A 205 -5.75 -0.83 2.95
CA ALA A 205 -5.34 -1.96 3.75
C ALA A 205 -3.90 -1.73 4.23
N ILE A 206 -3.64 -2.01 5.51
CA ILE A 206 -2.30 -1.86 6.10
C ILE A 206 -1.83 -3.17 6.72
N THR A 207 -0.56 -3.47 6.52
CA THR A 207 0.15 -4.57 7.16
C THR A 207 1.43 -4.04 7.79
N LEU A 208 1.57 -4.21 9.09
CA LEU A 208 2.81 -3.95 9.81
C LEU A 208 3.54 -5.28 10.00
N GLN A 209 4.79 -5.40 9.56
CA GLN A 209 5.56 -6.63 9.69
C GLN A 209 6.70 -6.44 10.68
N TYR A 210 6.75 -7.25 11.72
CA TYR A 210 7.82 -7.25 12.70
C TYR A 210 8.45 -8.64 12.78
N TYR A 211 9.74 -8.71 12.47
CA TYR A 211 10.51 -9.96 12.48
C TYR A 211 11.46 -9.99 13.68
N SER A 212 11.30 -11.00 14.54
CA SER A 212 12.04 -11.10 15.80
C SER A 212 13.55 -11.29 15.62
N ARG A 213 13.96 -11.67 14.41
CA ARG A 213 15.35 -11.93 14.02
C ARG A 213 16.09 -10.69 13.56
N THR A 214 15.39 -9.67 13.06
CA THR A 214 16.02 -8.47 12.53
C THR A 214 16.18 -7.37 13.57
N GLN A 215 15.68 -7.58 14.80
CA GLN A 215 15.80 -6.76 16.02
C GLN A 215 15.66 -5.25 15.78
N GLU A 216 14.60 -4.65 16.35
CA GLU A 216 14.41 -3.19 16.40
C GLU A 216 14.00 -2.52 15.07
N GLU A 217 13.44 -3.29 14.13
CA GLU A 217 12.80 -2.74 12.93
C GLU A 217 11.42 -3.35 12.67
N PHE A 218 10.51 -2.57 12.09
CA PHE A 218 9.30 -3.08 11.45
C PHE A 218 9.15 -2.53 10.05
N ALA A 219 8.54 -3.33 9.18
CA ALA A 219 8.12 -2.89 7.86
C ALA A 219 6.66 -2.46 7.86
N VAL A 220 6.34 -1.52 6.98
CA VAL A 220 5.00 -1.01 6.74
C VAL A 220 4.67 -1.24 5.28
N ASP A 221 3.61 -2.00 5.03
CA ASP A 221 3.04 -2.21 3.70
C ASP A 221 1.61 -1.66 3.67
N ILE A 222 1.34 -0.78 2.71
CA ILE A 222 0.05 -0.11 2.60
C ILE A 222 -0.43 -0.17 1.17
N GLU A 223 -1.70 -0.54 1.02
CA GLU A 223 -2.37 -0.66 -0.26
C GLU A 223 -3.55 0.31 -0.33
N PHE A 224 -3.55 1.15 -1.37
CA PHE A 224 -4.61 2.10 -1.68
C PHE A 224 -5.24 1.76 -3.02
N ASP A 225 -6.55 1.50 -3.03
CA ASP A 225 -7.32 1.54 -4.27
C ASP A 225 -7.76 2.98 -4.56
N GLN A 226 -7.49 3.44 -5.77
CA GLN A 226 -7.78 4.80 -6.19
C GLN A 226 -8.50 4.84 -7.54
N LYS A 227 -9.34 5.86 -7.70
CA LYS A 227 -10.03 6.21 -8.94
C LYS A 227 -9.74 7.65 -9.30
N ILE A 228 -9.13 7.88 -10.47
CA ILE A 228 -8.91 9.22 -11.02
C ILE A 228 -10.00 9.54 -12.03
N ILE A 229 -10.62 10.70 -11.87
CA ILE A 229 -11.50 11.31 -12.87
C ILE A 229 -10.74 12.46 -13.51
N ARG A 230 -10.62 12.44 -14.84
CA ARG A 230 -9.99 13.53 -15.60
C ARG A 230 -11.01 14.61 -15.97
N LYS A 231 -10.55 15.85 -16.13
CA LYS A 231 -11.41 16.95 -16.59
C LYS A 231 -11.91 16.76 -18.02
N ASP A 232 -11.09 16.20 -18.89
CA ASP A 232 -11.39 15.97 -20.31
C ASP A 232 -12.18 14.67 -20.59
N ARG A 233 -12.25 13.75 -19.62
CA ARG A 233 -13.05 12.52 -19.70
C ARG A 233 -13.68 12.19 -18.34
N ALA A 234 -14.69 12.95 -17.96
CA ALA A 234 -15.34 12.80 -16.66
C ALA A 234 -16.13 11.47 -16.49
N TYR A 235 -16.48 10.79 -17.59
CA TYR A 235 -17.32 9.58 -17.57
C TYR A 235 -16.55 8.25 -17.52
N MET A 236 -15.23 8.28 -17.63
CA MET A 236 -14.39 7.07 -17.60
C MET A 236 -13.31 7.23 -16.52
N PRO A 237 -13.59 6.82 -15.27
CA PRO A 237 -12.60 6.86 -14.21
C PRO A 237 -11.52 5.80 -14.45
N TYR A 238 -10.26 6.18 -14.23
CA TYR A 238 -9.12 5.27 -14.27
C TYR A 238 -8.93 4.67 -12.88
N SER A 239 -8.83 3.34 -12.81
CA SER A 239 -8.66 2.64 -11.54
C SER A 239 -7.25 2.10 -11.41
N PHE A 240 -6.67 2.25 -10.23
CA PHE A 240 -5.32 1.83 -9.94
C PHE A 240 -5.16 1.49 -8.47
N THR A 241 -4.18 0.65 -8.18
CA THR A 241 -3.78 0.26 -6.84
C THR A 241 -2.37 0.75 -6.60
N GLY A 242 -2.20 1.50 -5.52
CA GLY A 242 -0.94 2.05 -5.06
C GLY A 242 -0.44 1.27 -3.85
N HIS A 243 0.82 0.84 -3.87
CA HIS A 243 1.48 0.20 -2.73
C HIS A 243 2.63 1.08 -2.23
N ILE A 244 2.74 1.23 -0.92
CA ILE A 244 3.88 1.86 -0.26
C ILE A 244 4.55 0.82 0.64
N HIS A 245 5.88 0.79 0.59
CA HIS A 245 6.70 -0.01 1.49
C HIS A 245 7.75 0.86 2.20
N PHE A 246 7.82 0.74 3.53
CA PHE A 246 8.89 1.31 4.37
C PHE A 246 9.46 0.24 5.30
N SER A 247 10.74 0.37 5.67
CA SER A 247 11.29 -0.26 6.87
C SER A 247 11.67 0.84 7.86
N ILE A 248 11.31 0.67 9.12
CA ILE A 248 11.45 1.69 10.16
C ILE A 248 12.19 1.06 11.34
N SER A 249 13.30 1.67 11.71
CA SER A 249 14.12 1.24 12.85
C SER A 249 14.38 2.39 13.81
N GLN A 250 14.75 2.06 15.04
CA GLN A 250 15.22 3.06 15.99
C GLN A 250 16.73 3.26 15.81
N LEU A 251 17.18 4.52 15.81
CA LEU A 251 18.62 4.81 15.80
C LEU A 251 19.24 4.47 17.17
N LYS A 252 20.33 3.68 17.15
CA LYS A 252 21.01 3.22 18.37
C LYS A 252 21.56 4.36 19.24
N ASP A 253 22.16 5.37 18.60
CA ASP A 253 22.81 6.48 19.29
C ASP A 253 21.82 7.59 19.67
N THR A 254 20.65 7.62 19.03
CA THR A 254 19.61 8.64 19.22
C THR A 254 18.25 7.97 19.32
N PRO A 255 17.89 7.40 20.49
CA PRO A 255 16.67 6.61 20.66
C PRO A 255 15.38 7.41 20.44
N GLU A 256 15.46 8.74 20.45
CA GLU A 256 14.33 9.63 20.15
C GLU A 256 14.06 9.78 18.66
N VAL A 257 14.87 9.15 17.79
CA VAL A 257 14.77 9.27 16.34
C VAL A 257 14.54 7.90 15.70
N LEU A 258 13.55 7.85 14.81
CA LEU A 258 13.28 6.70 13.96
C LEU A 258 13.84 6.95 12.57
N GLN A 259 14.51 5.95 12.02
CA GLN A 259 15.07 5.97 10.67
C GLN A 259 14.17 5.16 9.73
N TYR A 260 13.72 5.81 8.67
CA TYR A 260 13.08 5.17 7.54
C TYR A 260 14.14 4.77 6.52
N SER A 261 14.10 3.50 6.10
CA SER A 261 14.86 3.01 4.96
C SER A 261 14.37 3.67 3.66
N GLN A 262 15.14 3.49 2.59
CA GLN A 262 14.69 3.89 1.26
C GLN A 262 13.41 3.10 0.92
N GLY A 263 12.29 3.83 0.82
CA GLY A 263 10.99 3.25 0.57
C GLY A 263 10.72 3.01 -0.92
N GLU A 264 9.67 2.24 -1.19
CA GLU A 264 9.21 1.97 -2.55
C GLU A 264 7.73 2.31 -2.70
N VAL A 265 7.38 2.90 -3.85
CA VAL A 265 5.99 3.10 -4.26
C VAL A 265 5.75 2.38 -5.57
N LEU A 266 4.78 1.47 -5.58
CA LEU A 266 4.34 0.75 -6.76
C LEU A 266 2.94 1.22 -7.14
N ILE A 267 2.73 1.50 -8.42
CA ILE A 267 1.39 1.83 -8.92
C ILE A 267 1.03 0.85 -10.04
N HIS A 268 -0.09 0.16 -9.88
CA HIS A 268 -0.66 -0.77 -10.85
C HIS A 268 -1.95 -0.21 -11.39
N SER A 269 -2.16 -0.21 -12.70
CA SER A 269 -3.50 0.02 -13.22
C SER A 269 -4.32 -1.25 -13.21
N ASN A 270 -5.61 -1.10 -12.91
CA ASN A 270 -6.54 -2.22 -12.82
C ASN A 270 -7.09 -2.66 -14.19
N ASN A 271 -6.79 -1.89 -15.26
CA ASN A 271 -7.21 -2.22 -16.63
C ASN A 271 -6.08 -2.02 -17.66
N VAL A 272 -6.01 -2.91 -18.66
CA VAL A 272 -5.07 -2.82 -19.78
C VAL A 272 -5.32 -1.58 -20.63
N LEU A 273 -6.57 -1.15 -20.82
CA LEU A 273 -6.87 0.05 -21.62
C LEU A 273 -6.30 1.31 -20.96
N ASP A 274 -6.47 1.40 -19.64
CA ASP A 274 -5.94 2.46 -18.79
C ASP A 274 -4.40 2.52 -18.88
N ASN A 275 -3.72 1.36 -18.83
CA ASN A 275 -2.26 1.27 -18.99
C ASN A 275 -1.76 1.84 -20.32
N VAL A 276 -2.45 1.53 -21.41
CA VAL A 276 -2.06 2.00 -22.75
C VAL A 276 -2.25 3.51 -22.86
N GLU A 277 -3.40 4.00 -22.41
CA GLU A 277 -3.73 5.42 -22.52
C GLU A 277 -2.86 6.29 -21.61
N LEU A 278 -2.57 5.83 -20.39
CA LEU A 278 -1.91 6.64 -19.38
C LEU A 278 -0.38 6.53 -19.46
N TRP A 279 0.16 5.30 -19.56
CA TRP A 279 1.59 5.05 -19.34
C TRP A 279 2.28 4.30 -20.48
N GLY A 280 1.61 4.12 -21.61
CA GLY A 280 2.22 3.59 -22.84
C GLY A 280 2.63 2.12 -22.74
N HIS A 281 1.71 1.25 -22.32
CA HIS A 281 1.86 -0.22 -22.17
C HIS A 281 2.59 -0.71 -20.91
N LYS A 282 3.00 0.17 -20.01
CA LYS A 282 3.55 -0.24 -18.71
C LYS A 282 2.44 -0.76 -17.81
N SER A 283 2.62 -1.95 -17.26
CA SER A 283 1.68 -2.55 -16.29
C SER A 283 1.89 -2.04 -14.86
N MET A 284 3.09 -1.52 -14.56
CA MET A 284 3.47 -1.05 -13.24
C MET A 284 4.48 0.10 -13.34
N LEU A 285 4.31 1.08 -12.46
CA LEU A 285 5.29 2.11 -12.19
C LEU A 285 5.91 1.86 -10.83
N LYS A 286 7.23 2.04 -10.75
CA LYS A 286 8.00 1.93 -9.53
C LYS A 286 8.72 3.25 -9.26
N PHE A 287 8.56 3.74 -8.04
CA PHE A 287 9.23 4.93 -7.55
C PHE A 287 9.98 4.62 -6.27
N THR A 288 11.02 5.40 -6.01
CA THR A 288 11.79 5.38 -4.77
C THR A 288 11.46 6.58 -3.91
N ILE A 289 11.28 6.33 -2.61
CA ILE A 289 11.23 7.35 -1.58
C ILE A 289 12.62 7.37 -0.92
N PRO A 290 13.30 8.52 -0.81
CA PRO A 290 14.60 8.58 -0.14
C PRO A 290 14.46 8.14 1.33
N SER A 291 15.56 7.67 1.92
CA SER A 291 15.62 7.47 3.37
C SER A 291 15.44 8.82 4.07
N PHE A 292 14.83 8.79 5.25
CA PHE A 292 14.60 9.99 6.07
C PHE A 292 14.48 9.62 7.54
N THR A 293 14.49 10.63 8.41
CA THR A 293 14.34 10.44 9.85
C THR A 293 13.11 11.15 10.36
N VAL A 294 12.49 10.62 11.40
CA VAL A 294 11.40 11.29 12.12
C VAL A 294 11.70 11.24 13.60
N ASN A 295 11.16 12.21 14.34
CA ASN A 295 11.16 12.12 15.79
C ASN A 295 10.21 11.00 16.22
N ALA A 296 10.63 10.11 17.11
CA ALA A 296 9.79 9.06 17.70
C ALA A 296 8.62 9.64 18.53
N HIS A 297 8.66 10.94 18.77
CA HIS A 297 7.89 11.65 19.76
C HIS A 297 7.03 12.76 19.16
N SER A 298 6.75 12.73 17.85
CA SER A 298 6.00 13.77 17.14
C SER A 298 4.61 13.99 17.76
N ALA A 299 4.58 14.88 18.75
CA ALA A 299 3.41 15.58 19.24
C ALA A 299 3.33 16.88 18.45
N GLN A 300 2.10 17.29 18.16
CA GLN A 300 1.71 18.41 17.31
C GLN A 300 2.69 19.60 17.39
N GLN A 301 3.70 19.65 16.52
CA GLN A 301 4.48 20.87 16.32
C GLN A 301 3.68 21.73 15.35
N THR A 302 3.25 22.90 15.82
CA THR A 302 2.66 23.95 14.99
C THR A 302 3.76 24.52 14.09
N VAL A 303 4.07 23.80 13.02
CA VAL A 303 4.95 24.28 11.95
C VAL A 303 4.14 24.25 10.67
N ASN A 304 4.17 25.36 9.93
CA ASN A 304 3.49 25.52 8.65
C ASN A 304 3.65 24.27 7.79
N ILE A 305 2.54 23.55 7.60
CA ILE A 305 2.45 22.42 6.71
C ILE A 305 2.75 22.96 5.30
N PRO A 306 3.71 22.39 4.55
CA PRO A 306 3.83 22.67 3.13
C PRO A 306 2.51 22.28 2.48
N VAL A 307 1.73 23.28 2.06
CA VAL A 307 0.50 23.06 1.31
C VAL A 307 0.94 22.58 -0.08
N PHE A 308 0.89 21.27 -0.31
CA PHE A 308 0.88 20.75 -1.66
C PHE A 308 -0.37 21.26 -2.37
N ASP A 309 -0.32 21.43 -3.69
CA ASP A 309 -1.48 21.69 -4.53
C ASP A 309 -2.48 20.53 -4.39
N THR A 310 -3.30 20.59 -3.34
CA THR A 310 -4.38 19.66 -3.09
C THR A 310 -5.45 20.00 -4.10
N ILE A 311 -5.72 19.09 -5.03
CA ILE A 311 -6.97 19.13 -5.78
C ILE A 311 -8.06 18.92 -4.73
N THR A 312 -8.68 20.02 -4.33
CA THR A 312 -9.59 20.10 -3.20
C THR A 312 -10.83 19.26 -3.49
N ASN A 313 -11.06 18.22 -2.68
CA ASN A 313 -12.33 17.53 -2.64
C ASN A 313 -13.34 18.44 -1.94
N SER A 314 -14.09 19.23 -2.71
CA SER A 314 -15.24 19.96 -2.17
C SER A 314 -16.42 19.01 -1.95
N LYS A 315 -16.74 18.74 -0.69
CA LYS A 315 -18.07 18.85 -0.05
C LYS A 315 -18.17 17.94 1.19
N GLU A 316 -17.68 18.43 2.33
CA GLU A 316 -18.34 18.12 3.59
C GLU A 316 -19.64 18.93 3.66
N THR A 317 -20.76 18.22 3.73
CA THR A 317 -22.07 18.84 3.96
C THR A 317 -22.17 19.10 5.45
N GLU A 318 -21.96 20.35 5.85
CA GLU A 318 -22.25 20.85 7.18
C GLU A 318 -23.77 20.77 7.42
N VAL A 319 -24.20 19.79 8.20
CA VAL A 319 -25.57 19.73 8.71
C VAL A 319 -25.70 20.81 9.77
N ARG A 320 -26.16 22.00 9.37
CA ARG A 320 -26.69 23.00 10.31
C ARG A 320 -27.94 22.42 10.97
N ALA A 321 -27.82 22.13 12.26
CA ALA A 321 -28.97 22.02 13.14
C ALA A 321 -29.69 23.38 13.17
N ILE A 322 -30.94 23.40 12.74
CA ILE A 322 -31.87 24.49 12.98
C ILE A 322 -32.44 24.24 14.38
N THR A 323 -32.20 25.19 15.29
CA THR A 323 -32.98 25.34 16.53
C THR A 323 -34.13 26.30 16.26
#